data_AF-A0A5C9CWZ9-F1
#
_entry.id   AF-A0A5C9CWZ9-F1
#
_cell.length_a   1.000
_cell.length_b   1.000
_cell.length_c   1.000
_cell.angle_alpha   90.00
_cell.angle_beta   90.00
_cell.angle_gamma   90.00
#
_symmetry.space_group_name_H-M   'P 1'
#
loop_
_entity.id
_entity.type
_entity.pdbx_description
1 polymer ?
#
loop_
_entity_poly.entity_id
_entity_poly.type
_entity_poly.pdbx_seq_one_letter_code
_entity_poly.pdbx_strand_id
1 'polypeptide(L)'
;MDDEESLAIFDLLRKPNLASGDIKRIKAVAVDLLKTLKAEKLRINHWRDKESTRDAVRLTIQDYLWSEQTGLPATYSEEEVRDKTQAIFVHVFRAYPTVPSPFYQNLAS
;
A
#
# COMPACT_ATOMS: atom_id res chain seq x y z
N MET A 1 11.66 6.01 -9.75
CA MET A 1 10.35 5.61 -9.20
C MET A 1 9.40 6.45 -10.00
N ASP A 2 8.90 5.86 -11.07
CA ASP A 2 8.38 6.59 -12.23
C ASP A 2 6.88 6.37 -12.41
N ASP A 3 6.24 5.82 -11.39
CA ASP A 3 4.84 5.43 -11.39
C ASP A 3 4.11 6.12 -10.24
N GLU A 4 3.09 6.89 -10.59
CA GLU A 4 2.30 7.69 -9.64
C GLU A 4 1.55 6.83 -8.62
N GLU A 5 1.23 5.59 -8.99
CA GLU A 5 0.56 4.65 -8.11
C GLU A 5 1.44 4.32 -6.92
N SER A 6 2.68 3.94 -7.22
CA SER A 6 3.67 3.65 -6.20
C SER A 6 4.00 4.90 -5.38
N LEU A 7 4.06 6.07 -6.01
CA LEU A 7 4.39 7.34 -5.34
C LEU A 7 3.34 7.71 -4.30
N ALA A 8 2.06 7.52 -4.60
CA ALA A 8 0.99 7.74 -3.64
C ALA A 8 1.12 6.84 -2.41
N ILE A 9 1.42 5.55 -2.60
CA ILE A 9 1.66 4.64 -1.47
C ILE A 9 2.87 5.08 -0.64
N PHE A 10 3.97 5.48 -1.31
CA PHE A 10 5.15 6.01 -0.62
C PHE A 10 4.81 7.26 0.21
N ASP A 11 4.00 8.17 -0.34
CA ASP A 11 3.62 9.40 0.36
C ASP A 11 2.76 9.11 1.61
N LEU A 12 1.88 8.11 1.54
CA LEU A 12 1.13 7.63 2.70
C LEU A 12 2.06 7.05 3.77
N LEU A 13 3.12 6.34 3.36
CA LEU A 13 4.06 5.69 4.29
C LEU A 13 5.06 6.64 4.93
N ARG A 14 5.44 7.71 4.24
CA ARG A 14 6.51 8.61 4.73
C ARG A 14 6.12 9.29 6.06
N LYS A 15 7.13 9.68 6.82
CA LYS A 15 7.01 10.47 8.06
C LYS A 15 8.17 11.47 8.14
N PRO A 16 8.08 12.54 8.96
CA PRO A 16 9.20 13.47 9.13
C PRO A 16 10.43 12.75 9.73
N ASN A 17 11.63 13.29 9.48
CA ASN A 17 12.90 12.83 10.06
C ASN A 17 13.33 11.40 9.67
N LEU A 18 13.03 10.96 8.45
CA LEU A 18 13.52 9.67 7.94
C LEU A 18 14.97 9.76 7.47
N ALA A 19 15.78 8.76 7.80
CA ALA A 19 17.12 8.63 7.25
C ALA A 19 17.07 8.26 5.76
N SER A 20 18.13 8.58 5.01
CA SER A 20 18.21 8.23 3.58
C SER A 20 18.07 6.72 3.32
N GLY A 21 18.52 5.88 4.26
CA GLY A 21 18.33 4.43 4.22
C GLY A 21 16.87 4.02 4.36
N ASP A 22 16.16 4.60 5.33
CA ASP A 22 14.74 4.35 5.56
C ASP A 22 13.89 4.77 4.37
N ILE A 23 14.20 5.93 3.76
CA ILE A 23 13.50 6.42 2.56
C ILE A 23 13.61 5.39 1.43
N LYS A 24 14.81 4.83 1.19
CA LYS A 24 15.00 3.80 0.16
C LYS A 24 14.20 2.54 0.47
N ARG A 25 14.19 2.10 1.74
CA ARG A 25 13.40 0.94 2.18
C ARG A 25 11.90 1.18 1.96
N ILE A 26 11.37 2.33 2.40
CA ILE A 26 9.95 2.68 2.25
C ILE A 26 9.54 2.76 0.77
N LYS A 27 10.41 3.29 -0.10
CA LYS A 27 10.16 3.26 -1.55
C LYS A 27 10.03 1.83 -2.09
N ALA A 28 10.89 0.92 -1.65
CA ALA A 28 10.81 -0.48 -2.03
C ALA A 28 9.52 -1.14 -1.51
N VAL A 29 9.19 -0.92 -0.23
CA VAL A 29 7.94 -1.38 0.41
C VAL A 29 6.72 -0.91 -0.38
N ALA A 30 6.67 0.38 -0.75
CA ALA A 30 5.54 0.95 -1.49
C ALA A 30 5.31 0.28 -2.84
N VAL A 31 6.38 0.08 -3.62
CA VAL A 31 6.32 -0.56 -4.94
C VAL A 31 5.91 -2.03 -4.82
N ASP A 32 6.52 -2.76 -3.89
CA ASP A 32 6.34 -4.21 -3.79
C ASP A 32 5.01 -4.60 -3.14
N LEU A 33 4.56 -3.85 -2.12
CA LEU A 33 3.22 -3.97 -1.55
C LEU A 33 2.16 -3.78 -2.64
N LEU A 34 2.28 -2.73 -3.45
CA LEU A 34 1.30 -2.45 -4.49
C LEU A 34 1.26 -3.57 -5.54
N LYS A 35 2.43 -4.08 -5.96
CA LYS A 35 2.53 -5.23 -6.86
C LYS A 35 1.85 -6.46 -6.28
N THR A 36 2.10 -6.76 -5.00
CA THR A 36 1.49 -7.89 -4.27
C THR A 36 -0.04 -7.78 -4.27
N LEU A 37 -0.57 -6.61 -3.89
CA LEU A 37 -2.01 -6.37 -3.89
C LEU A 37 -2.64 -6.52 -5.28
N LYS A 38 -2.00 -5.97 -6.32
CA LYS A 38 -2.44 -6.07 -7.73
C LYS A 38 -2.37 -7.49 -8.29
N ALA A 39 -1.42 -8.31 -7.83
CA ALA A 39 -1.26 -9.69 -8.29
C ALA A 39 -2.26 -10.63 -7.64
N GLU A 40 -2.68 -10.33 -6.40
CA GLU A 40 -3.51 -11.22 -5.60
C GLU A 40 -4.89 -10.61 -5.30
N LYS A 41 -4.98 -9.77 -4.27
CA LYS A 41 -6.25 -9.42 -3.62
C LYS A 41 -7.14 -8.54 -4.50
N LEU A 42 -6.55 -7.66 -5.30
CA LEU A 42 -7.28 -6.74 -6.18
C LEU A 42 -7.80 -7.40 -7.46
N ARG A 43 -7.40 -8.64 -7.76
CA ARG A 43 -7.96 -9.44 -8.86
C ARG A 43 -9.26 -10.15 -8.49
N ILE A 44 -9.61 -10.17 -7.21
CA ILE A 44 -10.86 -10.76 -6.75
C ILE A 44 -12.02 -9.88 -7.27
N ASN A 45 -12.93 -10.50 -8.01
CA ASN A 45 -14.08 -9.79 -8.58
C ASN A 45 -14.92 -9.18 -7.45
N HIS A 46 -15.24 -7.89 -7.55
CA HIS A 46 -15.95 -7.12 -6.52
C HIS A 46 -15.37 -7.27 -5.10
N TRP A 47 -14.03 -7.30 -4.94
CA TRP A 47 -13.37 -7.45 -3.63
C TRP A 47 -13.81 -6.42 -2.57
N ARG A 48 -14.31 -5.26 -3.00
CA ARG A 48 -14.81 -4.19 -2.13
C ARG A 48 -16.19 -4.47 -1.53
N ASP A 49 -16.94 -5.41 -2.09
CA ASP A 49 -18.34 -5.65 -1.76
C ASP A 49 -18.45 -6.52 -0.49
N LYS A 50 -17.70 -7.61 -0.45
CA LYS A 50 -17.70 -8.53 0.70
C LYS A 50 -16.78 -8.02 1.81
N GLU A 51 -17.24 -8.14 3.04
CA GLU A 51 -16.45 -7.77 4.22
C GLU A 51 -15.19 -8.64 4.31
N SER A 52 -15.33 -9.96 4.13
CA SER A 52 -14.19 -10.90 4.22
C SER A 52 -13.06 -10.58 3.24
N THR A 53 -13.36 -10.09 2.04
CA THR A 53 -12.34 -9.71 1.05
C THR A 53 -11.71 -8.36 1.36
N ARG A 54 -12.48 -7.42 1.94
CA ARG A 54 -11.95 -6.14 2.46
C ARG A 54 -11.00 -6.38 3.63
N ASP A 55 -11.40 -7.20 4.59
CA ASP A 55 -10.55 -7.59 5.72
C ASP A 55 -9.30 -8.33 5.25
N ALA A 56 -9.42 -9.25 4.28
CA ALA A 56 -8.25 -9.93 3.73
C ALA A 56 -7.24 -8.95 3.10
N VAL A 57 -7.70 -7.91 2.40
CA VAL A 57 -6.82 -6.87 1.84
C VAL A 57 -6.14 -6.08 2.97
N ARG A 58 -6.92 -5.66 3.98
CA ARG A 58 -6.40 -4.89 5.11
C ARG A 58 -5.36 -5.69 5.90
N LEU A 59 -5.63 -6.97 6.16
CA LEU A 59 -4.71 -7.88 6.84
C LEU A 59 -3.44 -8.09 6.03
N THR A 60 -3.53 -8.27 4.71
CA THR A 60 -2.34 -8.38 3.84
C THR A 60 -1.49 -7.11 3.89
N ILE A 61 -2.10 -5.92 3.87
CA ILE A 61 -1.35 -4.66 4.03
C ILE A 61 -0.65 -4.63 5.39
N GLN A 62 -1.38 -4.95 6.46
CA GLN A 62 -0.84 -4.91 7.82
C GLN A 62 0.34 -5.87 7.99
N ASP A 63 0.17 -7.12 7.60
CA ASP A 63 1.18 -8.16 7.68
C ASP A 63 2.43 -7.78 6.87
N TYR A 64 2.22 -7.25 5.67
CA TYR A 64 3.32 -6.80 4.82
C TYR A 64 4.11 -5.65 5.46
N LEU A 65 3.42 -4.64 6.02
CA LEU A 65 4.09 -3.51 6.67
C LEU A 65 4.80 -3.90 7.97
N TRP A 66 4.29 -4.92 8.66
CA TRP A 66 4.85 -5.44 9.93
C TRP A 66 6.04 -6.38 9.73
N SER A 67 6.12 -7.05 8.57
CA SER A 67 7.18 -8.00 8.25
C SER A 67 8.59 -7.42 8.45
N GLU A 68 9.44 -8.11 9.23
CA GLU A 68 10.84 -7.69 9.44
C GLU A 68 11.66 -7.73 8.14
N GLN A 69 11.27 -8.59 7.20
CA GLN A 69 11.97 -8.80 5.94
C GLN A 69 11.63 -7.73 4.89
N THR A 70 10.34 -7.45 4.73
CA THR A 70 9.80 -6.62 3.62
C THR A 70 9.12 -5.33 4.08
N GLY A 71 8.81 -5.24 5.37
CA GLY A 71 8.00 -4.18 5.96
C GLY A 71 8.78 -2.92 6.33
N LEU A 72 8.10 -2.06 7.08
CA LEU A 72 8.60 -0.74 7.43
C LEU A 72 9.87 -0.82 8.31
N PRO A 73 10.72 0.22 8.29
CA PRO A 73 11.84 0.29 9.22
C PRO A 73 11.38 0.20 10.68
N ALA A 74 12.24 -0.33 11.56
CA ALA A 74 11.98 -0.43 13.00
C ALA A 74 11.75 0.93 13.70
N THR A 75 11.95 2.04 12.98
CA THR A 75 11.61 3.38 13.46
C THR A 75 10.09 3.61 13.53
N TYR A 76 9.27 2.75 12.93
CA TYR A 76 7.81 2.82 12.96
C TYR A 76 7.24 2.01 14.13
N SER A 77 6.47 2.66 14.99
CA SER A 77 5.73 1.99 16.07
C SER A 77 4.54 1.18 15.54
N GLU A 78 4.00 0.26 16.35
CA GLU A 78 2.83 -0.54 15.96
C GLU A 78 1.60 0.30 15.62
N GLU A 79 1.41 1.39 16.37
CA GLU A 79 0.36 2.37 16.10
C GLU A 79 0.58 3.04 14.74
N GLU A 80 1.80 3.48 14.44
CA GLU A 80 2.13 4.06 13.13
C GLU A 80 1.89 3.07 11.99
N VAL A 81 2.29 1.80 12.16
CA VAL A 81 2.03 0.75 11.17
C VAL A 81 0.53 0.57 10.96
N ARG A 82 -0.28 0.60 12.02
CA ARG A 82 -1.74 0.50 11.95
C ARG A 82 -2.37 1.70 11.24
N ASP A 83 -1.92 2.91 11.54
CA ASP A 83 -2.36 4.13 10.85
C ASP A 83 -1.99 4.12 9.36
N LYS A 84 -0.75 3.71 9.05
CA LYS A 84 -0.27 3.55 7.68
C LYS A 84 -1.07 2.49 6.91
N THR A 85 -1.37 1.36 7.56
CA THR A 85 -2.22 0.30 7.02
C THR A 85 -3.58 0.86 6.63
N GLN A 86 -4.22 1.60 7.54
CA GLN A 86 -5.53 2.18 7.30
C GLN A 86 -5.50 3.20 6.15
N ALA A 87 -4.49 4.07 6.12
CA ALA A 87 -4.32 5.06 5.07
C ALA A 87 -4.16 4.41 3.68
N ILE A 88 -3.32 3.39 3.57
CA ILE A 88 -3.13 2.61 2.34
C ILE A 88 -4.42 1.90 1.96
N PHE A 89 -5.09 1.24 2.91
CA PHE A 89 -6.35 0.54 2.63
C PHE A 89 -7.40 1.49 2.05
N VAL A 90 -7.59 2.67 2.64
CA VAL A 90 -8.55 3.68 2.14
C VAL A 90 -8.17 4.15 0.74
N HIS A 91 -6.88 4.40 0.51
CA HIS A 91 -6.38 4.77 -0.80
C HIS A 91 -6.65 3.67 -1.83
N VAL A 92 -6.30 2.42 -1.52
CA VAL A 92 -6.47 1.27 -2.41
C VAL A 92 -7.95 1.00 -2.69
N PHE A 93 -8.80 1.11 -1.68
CA PHE A 93 -10.25 0.96 -1.82
C PHE A 93 -10.86 1.96 -2.81
N ARG A 94 -10.33 3.20 -2.84
CA ARG A 94 -10.78 4.25 -3.77
C ARG A 94 -10.16 4.10 -5.15
N ALA A 95 -8.85 3.87 -5.22
CA ALA A 95 -8.09 3.85 -6.46
C ALA A 95 -8.27 2.55 -7.25
N TYR A 96 -8.59 1.42 -6.61
CA TYR A 96 -8.66 0.11 -7.27
C TYR A 96 -10.03 -0.55 -7.16
N PRO A 97 -11.09 0.04 -7.74
CA PRO A 97 -12.32 -0.69 -7.97
C PRO A 97 -12.13 -1.85 -8.95
N THR A 98 -11.17 -1.73 -9.87
CA THR A 98 -10.73 -2.71 -10.86
C THR A 98 -9.21 -2.59 -11.03
N VAL A 99 -8.60 -3.60 -11.66
CA VAL A 99 -7.21 -3.56 -12.11
C VAL A 99 -7.21 -3.73 -13.64
N PRO A 100 -6.60 -2.82 -14.43
CA PRO A 100 -5.88 -1.61 -14.02
C PRO A 100 -6.78 -0.56 -13.34
N SER A 101 -6.17 0.33 -12.55
CA SER A 101 -6.87 1.38 -11.82
C SER A 101 -7.44 2.44 -12.76
N PRO A 102 -8.74 2.75 -12.70
CA PRO A 102 -9.30 3.86 -13.48
C PRO A 102 -8.79 5.23 -13.00
N PHE A 103 -8.37 5.35 -11.74
CA PHE A 103 -7.84 6.60 -11.18
C PHE A 103 -6.50 6.97 -11.83
N TYR A 104 -5.61 6.00 -11.98
CA TYR A 104 -4.28 6.22 -12.54
C TYR A 104 -4.23 6.14 -14.06
N GLN A 105 -5.15 5.42 -14.71
CA GLN A 105 -5.29 5.47 -16.17
C GLN A 105 -5.63 6.88 -16.67
N ASN A 106 -6.41 7.65 -15.90
CA ASN A 106 -6.82 9.00 -16.29
C ASN A 106 -5.73 10.08 -16.04
N LEU A 107 -4.70 9.77 -15.26
CA LEU A 107 -3.56 10.66 -15.00
C LEU A 107 -2.48 10.56 -16.09
N ALA A 108 -2.44 9.44 -16.81
CA ALA A 108 -1.48 9.20 -17.89
C ALA A 108 -1.93 9.72 -19.28
N SER A 109 -2.98 10.57 -19.34
CA SER A 109 -3.57 11.11 -20.58
C SER A 109 -3.11 12.53 -20.89
#